data_AF-A0A418JIU7-F1
#
_entry.id   AF-A0A418JIU7-F1
#
_cell.length_a   1.000
_cell.length_b   1.000
_cell.length_c   1.000
_cell.angle_alpha   90.00
_cell.angle_beta   90.00
_cell.angle_gamma   90.00
#
_symmetry.space_group_name_H-M   'P 1'
#
loop_
_entity.id
_entity.type
_entity.pdbx_description
1 polymer ?
#
loop_
_entity_poly.entity_id
_entity_poly.type
_entity_poly.pdbx_seq_one_letter_code
_entity_poly.pdbx_strand_id
1 'polypeptide(L)'
;MLKSSEVVTSLIAGTIFVSPLFANAETYVVNNENTNKNASESFLGSNSQNDFRQKAIDTKKLKNSQSFQEDKIFKAPKNKTPITEKVRNSKHSISTAKINDIRVFTTVNMRTNSNERTQAKLKYNGKSTNVWVADNYITDRQTENIGKEFDEHIDPLVKEKFGNPSDVDKDGKVNILIYDIKDDFQETGSYTGGYFHPRDLYDVPYSNRAEIFYMDTYPSMGTDRNNLNEKKCIQR
;
A
#
# COMPACT_ATOMS: atom_id res chain seq x y z
N MET A 1 -14.42 20.94 88.06
CA MET A 1 -14.03 19.53 87.83
C MET A 1 -13.98 19.30 86.32
N LEU A 2 -12.78 19.09 85.79
CA LEU A 2 -12.55 18.71 84.40
C LEU A 2 -13.00 17.26 84.18
N LYS A 3 -13.57 16.97 83.00
CA LYS A 3 -13.42 15.66 82.38
C LYS A 3 -13.37 15.81 80.86
N SER A 4 -12.16 15.61 80.34
CA SER A 4 -11.78 15.50 78.95
C SER A 4 -12.13 14.11 78.41
N SER A 5 -12.63 14.03 77.17
CA SER A 5 -12.39 12.87 76.30
C SER A 5 -12.54 13.25 74.83
N GLU A 6 -11.37 13.33 74.22
CA GLU A 6 -10.92 13.08 72.84
C GLU A 6 -11.87 13.10 71.64
N VAL A 7 -11.33 13.75 70.61
CA VAL A 7 -11.78 13.94 69.24
C VAL A 7 -11.41 12.71 68.41
N VAL A 8 -12.35 12.20 67.60
CA VAL A 8 -12.03 11.37 66.44
C VAL A 8 -12.61 12.04 65.19
N THR A 9 -11.71 12.61 64.40
CA THR A 9 -11.98 13.24 63.11
C THR A 9 -12.18 12.14 62.05
N SER A 10 -13.37 12.06 61.46
CA SER A 10 -13.58 11.31 60.21
C SER A 10 -13.58 12.31 59.06
N LEU A 11 -12.53 12.27 58.25
CA LEU A 11 -12.37 13.08 57.05
C LEU A 11 -13.12 12.39 55.89
N ILE A 12 -14.36 12.78 55.64
CA ILE A 12 -15.06 12.39 54.40
C ILE A 12 -14.59 13.36 53.31
N ALA A 13 -13.59 12.94 52.54
CA ALA A 13 -13.17 13.64 51.32
C ALA A 13 -14.24 13.42 50.24
N GLY A 14 -15.16 14.38 50.10
CA GLY A 14 -16.07 14.46 48.96
C GLY A 14 -15.38 15.12 47.78
N THR A 15 -14.89 14.33 46.83
CA THR A 15 -14.37 14.84 45.56
C THR A 15 -15.53 15.32 44.69
N ILE A 16 -15.64 16.64 44.52
CA ILE A 16 -16.53 17.26 43.53
C ILE A 16 -15.89 17.04 42.16
N PHE A 17 -16.39 16.07 41.39
CA PHE A 17 -16.09 15.97 39.96
C PHE A 17 -16.93 17.01 39.22
N VAL A 18 -16.31 18.10 38.79
CA VAL A 18 -16.89 19.00 37.79
C VAL A 18 -16.60 18.39 36.42
N SER A 19 -17.58 17.75 35.81
CA SER A 19 -17.51 17.36 34.40
C SER A 19 -17.76 18.58 33.50
N PRO A 20 -17.00 18.76 32.41
CA PRO A 20 -17.38 19.72 31.38
C PRO A 20 -18.59 19.19 30.59
N LEU A 21 -19.61 20.03 30.46
CA LEU A 21 -20.71 19.86 29.51
C LEU A 21 -20.15 19.93 28.09
N PHE A 22 -19.89 18.78 27.47
CA PHE A 22 -19.77 18.70 26.02
C PHE A 22 -21.16 18.52 25.44
N ALA A 23 -21.57 19.45 24.59
CA ALA A 23 -22.78 19.35 23.78
C ALA A 23 -22.73 18.04 22.97
N ASN A 24 -23.81 17.27 23.03
CA ASN A 24 -23.96 16.05 22.23
C ASN A 24 -23.91 16.43 20.75
N ALA A 25 -22.79 16.14 20.09
CA ALA A 25 -22.73 16.12 18.64
C ALA A 25 -23.49 14.87 18.19
N GLU A 26 -24.72 15.05 17.71
CA GLU A 26 -25.46 13.98 17.04
C GLU A 26 -24.75 13.69 15.71
N THR A 27 -24.01 12.59 15.67
CA THR A 27 -23.45 12.05 14.43
C THR A 27 -24.57 11.36 13.67
N TYR A 28 -25.03 11.98 12.59
CA TYR A 28 -25.99 11.37 11.67
C TYR A 28 -25.25 10.41 10.73
N VAL A 29 -25.56 9.12 10.83
CA VAL A 29 -25.13 8.13 9.82
C VAL A 29 -26.18 8.11 8.73
N VAL A 30 -25.87 8.70 7.59
CA VAL A 30 -26.69 8.58 6.38
C VAL A 30 -26.33 7.26 5.71
N ASN A 31 -27.24 6.29 5.76
CA ASN A 31 -27.07 5.03 5.05
C ASN A 31 -27.70 5.17 3.65
N ASN A 32 -26.88 5.28 2.61
CA ASN A 32 -27.34 5.50 1.23
C ASN A 32 -27.40 4.20 0.38
N GLU A 33 -27.35 3.02 0.99
CA GLU A 33 -27.43 1.74 0.26
C GLU A 33 -28.80 1.06 0.36
N ASN A 34 -29.89 1.82 0.23
CA ASN A 34 -31.20 1.23 -0.02
C ASN A 34 -31.43 1.10 -1.53
N THR A 35 -31.45 -0.14 -2.05
CA THR A 35 -31.66 -0.44 -3.48
C THR A 35 -33.14 -0.52 -3.88
N ASN A 36 -34.07 -0.21 -2.97
CA ASN A 36 -35.49 -0.24 -3.28
C ASN A 36 -35.94 1.03 -4.03
N LYS A 37 -36.36 0.87 -5.30
CA LYS A 37 -36.80 1.97 -6.19
C LYS A 37 -38.06 2.72 -5.72
N ASN A 38 -38.80 2.19 -4.73
CA ASN A 38 -40.04 2.80 -4.23
C ASN A 38 -39.85 3.37 -2.82
N ALA A 39 -38.75 4.12 -2.60
CA ALA A 39 -38.35 4.76 -1.34
C ALA A 39 -39.55 5.25 -0.48
N SER A 40 -40.01 4.40 0.42
CA SER A 40 -41.14 4.69 1.32
C SER A 40 -40.86 4.39 2.78
N GLU A 41 -39.62 4.03 3.15
CA GLU A 41 -39.25 3.87 4.56
C GLU A 41 -37.79 4.30 4.79
N SER A 42 -37.63 5.52 5.31
CA SER A 42 -36.41 5.91 6.02
C SER A 42 -36.55 5.40 7.45
N PHE A 43 -35.87 4.30 7.79
CA PHE A 43 -35.90 3.76 9.14
C PHE A 43 -35.02 4.60 10.08
N LEU A 44 -35.64 5.50 10.85
CA LEU A 44 -35.02 6.22 11.97
C LEU A 44 -35.19 5.39 13.25
N GLY A 45 -34.43 4.30 13.37
CA GLY A 45 -34.43 3.47 14.58
C GLY A 45 -33.71 4.17 15.73
N SER A 46 -34.38 4.33 16.87
CA SER A 46 -33.75 4.70 18.14
C SER A 46 -32.95 3.51 18.67
N ASN A 47 -31.68 3.43 18.33
CA ASN A 47 -30.81 2.36 18.77
C ASN A 47 -30.11 2.72 20.09
N SER A 48 -30.23 1.85 21.10
CA SER A 48 -29.44 1.97 22.32
C SER A 48 -27.96 1.77 21.99
N GLN A 49 -27.12 2.71 22.42
CA GLN A 49 -25.70 2.81 22.05
C GLN A 49 -24.84 1.56 22.34
N ASN A 50 -25.33 0.60 23.12
CA ASN A 50 -24.53 -0.51 23.62
C ASN A 50 -24.62 -1.80 22.79
N ASP A 51 -25.67 -2.00 21.98
CA ASP A 51 -25.82 -3.24 21.20
C ASP A 51 -25.05 -3.23 19.87
N PHE A 52 -24.66 -2.05 19.39
CA PHE A 52 -23.85 -1.90 18.17
C PHE A 52 -22.38 -2.27 18.37
N ARG A 53 -21.86 -2.17 19.59
CA ARG A 53 -20.42 -2.33 19.84
C ARG A 53 -19.97 -3.78 19.92
N GLN A 54 -20.80 -4.70 20.40
CA GLN A 54 -20.35 -6.09 20.56
C GLN A 54 -20.67 -6.98 19.35
N LYS A 55 -21.84 -6.83 18.71
CA LYS A 55 -22.21 -7.70 17.57
C LYS A 55 -21.66 -7.27 16.22
N ALA A 56 -21.40 -5.98 16.01
CA ALA A 56 -20.79 -5.52 14.75
C ALA A 56 -19.28 -5.79 14.67
N ILE A 57 -18.60 -5.89 15.82
CA ILE A 57 -17.15 -6.10 15.88
C ILE A 57 -16.80 -7.60 15.78
N ASP A 58 -17.59 -8.50 16.39
CA ASP A 58 -17.23 -9.93 16.44
C ASP A 58 -17.79 -10.79 15.28
N THR A 59 -18.73 -10.27 14.47
CA THR A 59 -19.35 -11.05 13.38
C THR A 59 -18.84 -10.70 11.98
N LYS A 60 -17.99 -9.67 11.84
CA LYS A 60 -17.28 -9.38 10.59
C LYS A 60 -15.92 -10.07 10.56
N LYS A 61 -15.88 -11.39 10.78
CA LYS A 61 -14.92 -12.18 9.99
C LYS A 61 -15.35 -11.96 8.55
N LEU A 62 -14.65 -11.06 7.84
CA LEU A 62 -14.87 -10.79 6.42
C LEU A 62 -14.78 -12.12 5.67
N LYS A 63 -15.92 -12.79 5.50
CA LYS A 63 -16.04 -14.01 4.69
C LYS A 63 -16.33 -13.68 3.22
N ASN A 64 -16.36 -12.40 2.87
CA ASN A 64 -16.38 -11.87 1.51
C ASN A 64 -15.72 -10.47 1.52
N SER A 65 -14.39 -10.43 1.65
CA SER A 65 -13.63 -9.19 1.37
C SER A 65 -13.66 -8.98 -0.14
N GLN A 66 -14.54 -8.12 -0.64
CA GLN A 66 -14.26 -7.47 -1.91
C GLN A 66 -12.93 -6.73 -1.72
N SER A 67 -11.93 -7.04 -2.54
CA SER A 67 -10.64 -6.38 -2.51
C SER A 67 -10.74 -5.04 -3.21
N PHE A 68 -10.47 -3.95 -2.51
CA PHE A 68 -10.55 -2.59 -3.07
C PHE A 68 -9.15 -2.10 -3.42
N GLN A 69 -8.86 -1.96 -4.71
CA GLN A 69 -7.57 -1.45 -5.16
C GLN A 69 -7.54 0.08 -5.05
N GLU A 70 -6.46 0.60 -4.48
CA GLU A 70 -6.17 2.03 -4.37
C GLU A 70 -4.95 2.41 -5.23
N ASP A 71 -5.03 3.58 -5.86
CA ASP A 71 -3.93 4.16 -6.62
C ASP A 71 -3.11 5.12 -5.76
N LYS A 72 -1.83 4.77 -5.53
CA LYS A 72 -0.94 5.61 -4.74
C LYS A 72 -0.18 6.60 -5.62
N ILE A 73 -0.48 7.89 -5.43
CA ILE A 73 0.21 8.98 -6.12
C ILE A 73 1.30 9.57 -5.22
N PHE A 74 2.56 9.48 -5.67
CA PHE A 74 3.70 10.10 -5.02
C PHE A 74 4.07 11.43 -5.68
N LYS A 75 4.33 12.46 -4.87
CA LYS A 75 4.85 13.73 -5.35
C LYS A 75 6.33 13.62 -5.70
N ALA A 76 6.74 14.29 -6.78
CA ALA A 76 8.14 14.42 -7.09
C ALA A 76 8.90 15.16 -5.95
N PRO A 77 10.17 14.82 -5.70
CA PRO A 77 11.01 15.56 -4.78
C PRO A 77 11.05 17.05 -5.13
N LYS A 78 11.09 17.92 -4.12
CA LYS A 78 11.25 19.38 -4.33
C LYS A 78 12.57 19.70 -5.03
N ASN A 79 13.64 19.06 -4.58
CA ASN A 79 14.97 19.19 -5.17
C ASN A 79 15.24 17.98 -6.06
N LYS A 80 15.39 18.22 -7.36
CA LYS A 80 15.58 17.20 -8.39
C LYS A 80 17.04 17.17 -8.82
N THR A 81 17.87 16.47 -8.06
CA THR A 81 19.28 16.30 -8.42
C THR A 81 19.39 15.27 -9.55
N PRO A 82 19.99 15.60 -10.71
CA PRO A 82 20.15 14.65 -11.81
C PRO A 82 21.10 13.50 -11.43
N ILE A 83 20.87 12.32 -12.02
CA ILE A 83 21.75 11.17 -11.85
C ILE A 83 22.97 11.32 -12.78
N THR A 84 24.14 11.56 -12.17
CA THR A 84 25.40 11.81 -12.89
C THR A 84 26.04 10.52 -13.41
N GLU A 85 26.93 10.65 -14.40
CA GLU A 85 27.73 9.52 -14.93
C GLU A 85 28.57 8.85 -13.86
N LYS A 86 29.16 9.62 -12.95
CA LYS A 86 29.92 9.08 -11.82
C LYS A 86 29.05 8.20 -10.92
N VAL A 87 27.84 8.67 -10.61
CA VAL A 87 26.89 7.92 -9.78
C VAL A 87 26.44 6.65 -10.49
N ARG A 88 26.16 6.74 -11.80
CA ARG A 88 25.89 5.57 -12.65
C ARG A 88 27.05 4.59 -12.59
N ASN A 89 28.25 4.96 -12.99
CA ASN A 89 29.41 4.06 -13.04
C ASN A 89 29.78 3.43 -11.68
N SER A 90 29.51 4.12 -10.57
CA SER A 90 29.75 3.58 -9.22
C SER A 90 28.76 2.48 -8.78
N LYS A 91 27.59 2.39 -9.43
CA LYS A 91 26.54 1.38 -9.17
C LYS A 91 26.25 0.49 -10.38
N HIS A 92 26.73 0.91 -11.53
CA HIS A 92 26.42 0.44 -12.86
C HIS A 92 27.75 0.29 -13.61
N SER A 93 28.48 -0.76 -13.27
CA SER A 93 29.38 -1.40 -14.23
C SER A 93 28.51 -2.06 -15.30
N ILE A 94 27.94 -1.23 -16.17
CA ILE A 94 27.39 -1.49 -17.51
C ILE A 94 26.61 -2.83 -17.65
N SER A 95 25.28 -2.70 -17.63
CA SER A 95 24.27 -3.56 -18.28
C SER A 95 24.64 -5.04 -18.50
N THR A 96 24.81 -5.81 -17.43
CA THR A 96 24.80 -7.28 -17.51
C THR A 96 23.99 -7.88 -16.36
N ALA A 97 22.82 -7.30 -16.07
CA ALA A 97 21.89 -7.94 -15.15
C ALA A 97 21.60 -9.37 -15.68
N LYS A 98 21.97 -10.38 -14.91
CA LYS A 98 21.79 -11.79 -15.26
C LYS A 98 20.62 -12.35 -14.46
N ILE A 99 19.96 -13.33 -15.05
CA ILE A 99 18.94 -14.09 -14.33
C ILE A 99 19.55 -14.61 -13.02
N ASN A 100 18.79 -14.48 -11.94
CA ASN A 100 19.16 -14.74 -10.55
C ASN A 100 20.07 -13.71 -9.85
N ASP A 101 20.43 -12.61 -10.49
CA ASP A 101 21.07 -11.49 -9.80
C ASP A 101 20.19 -10.97 -8.66
N ILE A 102 20.83 -10.48 -7.59
CA ILE A 102 20.15 -9.95 -6.41
C ILE A 102 20.35 -8.43 -6.36
N ARG A 103 19.25 -7.69 -6.21
CA ARG A 103 19.26 -6.23 -6.01
C ARG A 103 18.41 -5.88 -4.80
N VAL A 104 18.90 -4.94 -3.98
CA VAL A 104 18.12 -4.38 -2.86
C VAL A 104 17.52 -3.06 -3.28
N PHE A 105 16.20 -3.00 -3.29
CA PHE A 105 15.39 -1.85 -3.62
C PHE A 105 14.94 -1.11 -2.36
N THR A 106 14.69 0.18 -2.52
CA THR A 106 14.05 1.02 -1.49
C THR A 106 12.57 1.15 -1.81
N THR A 107 11.73 0.47 -1.05
CA THR A 107 10.26 0.41 -1.23
C THR A 107 9.55 1.27 -0.18
N VAL A 108 8.23 1.44 -0.31
CA VAL A 108 7.40 2.11 0.70
C VAL A 108 6.50 1.07 1.38
N ASN A 109 6.51 1.07 2.71
CA ASN A 109 5.48 0.42 3.51
C ASN A 109 4.29 1.38 3.57
N MET A 110 3.17 1.02 2.93
CA MET A 110 2.00 1.87 2.78
C MET A 110 1.23 2.05 4.09
N ARG A 111 1.35 1.09 5.02
CA ARG A 111 0.74 1.17 6.35
C ARG A 111 1.38 2.26 7.22
N THR A 112 2.71 2.35 7.19
CA THR A 112 3.48 3.30 8.03
C THR A 112 3.99 4.51 7.25
N ASN A 113 3.84 4.50 5.92
CA ASN A 113 4.42 5.46 4.99
C ASN A 113 5.95 5.63 5.14
N SER A 114 6.64 4.56 5.51
CA SER A 114 8.10 4.55 5.73
C SER A 114 8.84 3.82 4.61
N ASN A 115 10.07 4.26 4.32
CA ASN A 115 10.92 3.57 3.35
C ASN A 115 11.50 2.29 3.97
N GLU A 116 11.51 1.20 3.19
CA GLU A 116 12.06 -0.09 3.57
C GLU A 116 13.06 -0.61 2.54
N ARG A 117 13.82 -1.65 2.92
CA ARG A 117 14.79 -2.32 2.05
C ARG A 117 14.21 -3.68 1.63
N THR A 118 13.92 -3.83 0.34
CA THR A 118 13.36 -5.05 -0.23
C THR A 118 14.39 -5.72 -1.12
N GLN A 119 14.86 -6.90 -0.74
CA GLN A 119 15.76 -7.70 -1.56
C GLN A 119 14.95 -8.48 -2.60
N ALA A 120 15.32 -8.35 -3.86
CA ALA A 120 14.66 -9.03 -4.97
C ALA A 120 15.66 -9.75 -5.87
N LYS A 121 15.19 -10.78 -6.55
CA LYS A 121 15.95 -11.59 -7.51
C LYS A 121 15.46 -11.32 -8.93
N LEU A 122 16.37 -11.13 -9.88
CA LEU A 122 16.02 -11.00 -11.29
C LEU A 122 15.50 -12.34 -11.82
N LYS A 123 14.26 -12.37 -12.30
CA LYS A 123 13.59 -13.58 -12.79
C LYS A 123 13.27 -13.54 -14.28
N TYR A 124 13.22 -12.35 -14.86
CA TYR A 124 13.10 -12.14 -16.29
C TYR A 124 13.99 -10.97 -16.72
N ASN A 125 14.81 -11.19 -17.75
CA ASN A 125 15.61 -10.16 -18.41
C ASN A 125 15.21 -10.15 -19.88
N GLY A 126 14.30 -9.24 -20.22
CA GLY A 126 13.69 -9.11 -21.53
C GLY A 126 14.47 -8.20 -22.46
N LYS A 127 13.80 -7.67 -23.48
CA LYS A 127 14.35 -6.66 -24.40
C LYS A 127 14.30 -5.27 -23.76
N SER A 128 13.12 -4.86 -23.29
CA SER A 128 12.83 -3.53 -22.74
C SER A 128 12.54 -3.54 -21.24
N THR A 129 12.46 -4.73 -20.61
CA THR A 129 12.17 -4.84 -19.17
C THR A 129 13.03 -5.83 -18.42
N ASN A 130 13.23 -5.55 -17.13
CA ASN A 130 13.73 -6.48 -16.13
C ASN A 130 12.66 -6.73 -15.08
N VAL A 131 12.30 -7.98 -14.80
CA VAL A 131 11.35 -8.32 -13.73
C VAL A 131 12.09 -8.89 -12.51
N TRP A 132 12.04 -8.13 -11.43
CA TRP A 132 12.63 -8.44 -10.13
C TRP A 132 11.53 -8.94 -9.19
N VAL A 133 11.76 -10.08 -8.54
CA VAL A 133 10.79 -10.71 -7.65
C VAL A 133 11.35 -10.77 -6.24
N ALA A 134 10.63 -10.18 -5.29
CA ALA A 134 10.88 -10.32 -3.85
C ALA A 134 9.81 -11.14 -3.13
N ASP A 135 8.85 -11.68 -3.89
CA ASP A 135 7.80 -12.57 -3.38
C ASP A 135 8.15 -14.05 -3.57
N ASN A 136 7.60 -14.91 -2.71
CA ASN A 136 7.69 -16.36 -2.79
C ASN A 136 6.43 -17.00 -3.39
N TYR A 137 5.35 -16.25 -3.63
CA TYR A 137 4.07 -16.78 -4.12
C TYR A 137 3.90 -16.73 -5.64
N ILE A 138 4.76 -16.01 -6.37
CA ILE A 138 4.74 -15.96 -7.83
C ILE A 138 5.74 -16.95 -8.43
N THR A 139 5.31 -17.69 -9.45
CA THR A 139 6.17 -18.65 -10.16
C THR A 139 7.03 -17.97 -11.23
N ASP A 140 8.10 -18.65 -11.66
CA ASP A 140 8.97 -18.18 -12.75
C ASP A 140 8.18 -18.00 -14.07
N ARG A 141 7.23 -18.90 -14.35
CA ARG A 141 6.35 -18.80 -15.54
C ARG A 141 5.47 -17.55 -15.52
N GLN A 142 4.91 -17.21 -14.36
CA GLN A 142 4.08 -16.01 -14.22
C GLN A 142 4.91 -14.74 -14.38
N THR A 143 6.12 -14.75 -13.82
CA THR A 143 7.10 -13.68 -13.99
C THR A 143 7.47 -13.49 -15.47
N GLU A 144 7.70 -14.59 -16.20
CA GLU A 144 7.97 -14.55 -17.63
C GLU A 144 6.79 -13.99 -18.43
N ASN A 145 5.54 -14.38 -18.09
CA ASN A 145 4.34 -13.85 -18.73
C ASN A 145 4.22 -12.32 -18.56
N ILE A 146 4.50 -11.81 -17.35
CA ILE A 146 4.49 -10.37 -17.07
C ILE A 146 5.56 -9.65 -17.91
N GLY A 147 6.78 -10.19 -17.92
CA GLY A 147 7.89 -9.63 -18.69
C GLY A 147 7.59 -9.57 -20.19
N LYS A 148 7.05 -10.66 -20.75
CA LYS A 148 6.65 -10.72 -22.17
C LYS A 148 5.53 -9.76 -22.52
N GLU A 149 4.48 -9.68 -21.70
CA GLU A 149 3.39 -8.73 -21.95
C GLU A 149 3.91 -7.29 -21.99
N PHE A 150 4.85 -6.96 -21.10
CA PHE A 150 5.48 -5.65 -21.13
C PHE A 150 6.28 -5.41 -22.41
N ASP A 151 7.20 -6.31 -22.75
CA ASP A 151 8.06 -6.17 -23.93
C ASP A 151 7.30 -6.17 -25.26
N GLU A 152 6.27 -6.99 -25.37
CA GLU A 152 5.57 -7.24 -26.64
C GLU A 152 4.40 -6.28 -26.86
N HIS A 153 3.80 -5.74 -25.79
CA HIS A 153 2.57 -4.95 -25.90
C HIS A 153 2.65 -3.60 -25.18
N ILE A 154 3.07 -3.58 -23.91
CA ILE A 154 3.03 -2.34 -23.10
C ILE A 154 4.10 -1.34 -23.53
N ASP A 155 5.36 -1.75 -23.65
CA ASP A 155 6.47 -0.85 -24.04
C ASP A 155 6.25 -0.23 -25.44
N PRO A 156 5.88 -1.00 -26.49
CA PRO A 156 5.54 -0.42 -27.79
C PRO A 156 4.39 0.59 -27.70
N LEU A 157 3.32 0.26 -26.99
CA LEU A 157 2.15 1.15 -26.86
C LEU A 157 2.50 2.44 -26.11
N VAL A 158 3.24 2.33 -25.00
CA VAL A 158 3.70 3.50 -24.24
C VAL A 158 4.62 4.37 -25.08
N LYS A 159 5.57 3.77 -25.82
CA LYS A 159 6.47 4.51 -26.71
C LYS A 159 5.73 5.20 -27.84
N GLU A 160 4.72 4.56 -28.41
CA GLU A 160 3.89 5.13 -29.46
C GLU A 160 3.11 6.36 -28.96
N LYS A 161 2.56 6.31 -27.74
CA LYS A 161 1.69 7.37 -27.20
C LYS A 161 2.43 8.46 -26.44
N PHE A 162 3.52 8.11 -25.75
CA PHE A 162 4.20 8.99 -24.79
C PHE A 162 5.69 9.17 -25.06
N GLY A 163 6.27 8.41 -26.00
CA GLY A 163 7.69 8.46 -26.32
C GLY A 163 8.55 7.52 -25.46
N ASN A 164 9.86 7.61 -25.64
CA ASN A 164 10.79 6.71 -24.95
C ASN A 164 10.86 7.00 -23.44
N PRO A 165 11.04 5.96 -22.60
CA PRO A 165 11.40 6.13 -21.19
C PRO A 165 12.66 7.00 -21.03
N SER A 166 12.83 7.61 -19.85
CA SER A 166 13.96 8.51 -19.57
C SER A 166 15.33 7.82 -19.56
N ASP A 167 15.37 6.52 -19.28
CA ASP A 167 16.59 5.69 -19.19
C ASP A 167 17.66 6.33 -18.29
N VAL A 168 17.28 6.68 -17.05
CA VAL A 168 18.13 7.48 -16.15
C VAL A 168 19.37 6.74 -15.67
N ASP A 169 19.34 5.41 -15.62
CA ASP A 169 20.49 4.54 -15.31
C ASP A 169 21.27 4.07 -16.54
N LYS A 170 20.74 4.31 -17.76
CA LYS A 170 21.34 3.95 -19.05
C LYS A 170 21.47 2.44 -19.25
N ASP A 171 20.51 1.65 -18.75
CA ASP A 171 20.46 0.21 -18.97
C ASP A 171 19.55 -0.20 -20.15
N GLY A 172 18.80 0.78 -20.70
CA GLY A 172 17.91 0.61 -21.84
C GLY A 172 16.62 -0.15 -21.50
N LYS A 173 16.31 -0.35 -20.22
CA LYS A 173 15.18 -1.15 -19.74
C LYS A 173 14.42 -0.43 -18.64
N VAL A 174 13.17 -0.82 -18.47
CA VAL A 174 12.37 -0.48 -17.29
C VAL A 174 12.41 -1.65 -16.31
N ASN A 175 12.46 -1.37 -15.02
CA ASN A 175 12.40 -2.42 -14.01
C ASN A 175 10.96 -2.59 -13.51
N ILE A 176 10.51 -3.83 -13.36
CA ILE A 176 9.27 -4.17 -12.65
C ILE A 176 9.68 -4.88 -11.37
N LEU A 177 9.31 -4.34 -10.21
CA LEU A 177 9.52 -4.97 -8.91
C LEU A 177 8.19 -5.57 -8.41
N ILE A 178 8.15 -6.90 -8.37
CA ILE A 178 7.00 -7.68 -7.92
C ILE A 178 7.20 -8.12 -6.46
N TYR A 179 6.29 -7.71 -5.59
CA TYR A 179 6.29 -8.08 -4.17
C TYR A 179 4.91 -7.90 -3.52
N ASP A 180 4.68 -8.56 -2.38
CA ASP A 180 3.51 -8.33 -1.51
C ASP A 180 3.65 -6.93 -0.89
N ILE A 181 2.89 -5.95 -1.38
CA ILE A 181 3.00 -4.57 -0.91
C ILE A 181 2.47 -4.51 0.51
N LYS A 182 3.31 -4.06 1.46
CA LYS A 182 2.89 -3.89 2.85
C LYS A 182 1.88 -2.75 2.97
N ASP A 183 0.61 -3.09 3.08
CA ASP A 183 -0.51 -2.17 3.26
C ASP A 183 -1.45 -2.66 4.39
N ASP A 184 -2.70 -2.21 4.35
CA ASP A 184 -3.75 -2.50 5.31
C ASP A 184 -4.79 -3.50 4.79
N PHE A 185 -4.50 -4.27 3.73
CA PHE A 185 -5.46 -5.18 3.12
C PHE A 185 -6.06 -6.20 4.09
N GLN A 186 -5.25 -6.71 5.01
CA GLN A 186 -5.72 -7.69 6.00
C GLN A 186 -6.72 -7.08 6.98
N GLU A 187 -6.59 -5.79 7.26
CA GLU A 187 -7.39 -5.06 8.23
C GLU A 187 -8.62 -4.38 7.60
N THR A 188 -8.48 -3.82 6.39
CA THR A 188 -9.50 -2.96 5.75
C THR A 188 -10.11 -3.58 4.49
N GLY A 189 -9.40 -4.51 3.83
CA GLY A 189 -9.74 -4.99 2.49
C GLY A 189 -9.34 -4.04 1.36
N SER A 190 -8.80 -2.86 1.67
CA SER A 190 -8.16 -1.94 0.73
C SER A 190 -6.69 -2.29 0.54
N TYR A 191 -6.16 -2.13 -0.66
CA TYR A 191 -4.77 -2.45 -0.96
C TYR A 191 -4.19 -1.57 -2.06
N THR A 192 -2.87 -1.40 -2.11
CA THR A 192 -2.21 -0.71 -3.23
C THR A 192 -1.82 -1.73 -4.30
N GLY A 193 -2.47 -1.71 -5.47
CA GLY A 193 -2.19 -2.68 -6.54
C GLY A 193 -0.85 -2.49 -7.26
N GLY A 194 -0.27 -1.31 -7.09
CA GLY A 194 1.02 -0.94 -7.66
C GLY A 194 1.25 0.55 -7.53
N TYR A 195 2.48 0.98 -7.79
CA TYR A 195 2.81 2.40 -7.79
C TYR A 195 4.03 2.72 -8.64
N PHE A 196 4.18 4.01 -8.94
CA PHE A 196 5.41 4.60 -9.45
C PHE A 196 5.88 5.67 -8.46
N HIS A 197 7.16 5.66 -8.11
CA HIS A 197 7.72 6.66 -7.20
C HIS A 197 8.70 7.60 -7.91
N PRO A 198 8.34 8.87 -8.21
CA PRO A 198 9.16 9.75 -9.03
C PRO A 198 10.56 10.05 -8.48
N ARG A 199 10.79 9.90 -7.17
CA ARG A 199 12.14 9.99 -6.56
C ARG A 199 13.16 9.10 -7.25
N ASP A 200 12.74 7.95 -7.78
CA ASP A 200 13.64 6.97 -8.37
C ASP A 200 14.29 7.47 -9.66
N LEU A 201 13.75 8.53 -10.27
CA LEU A 201 14.34 9.19 -11.43
C LEU A 201 15.46 10.21 -11.08
N TYR A 202 15.75 10.42 -9.80
CA TYR A 202 16.68 11.46 -9.34
C TYR A 202 17.70 10.93 -8.34
N ASP A 203 18.83 11.61 -8.19
CA ASP A 203 19.85 11.33 -7.18
C ASP A 203 19.49 11.98 -5.84
N VAL A 204 18.46 11.45 -5.19
CA VAL A 204 17.93 11.94 -3.91
C VAL A 204 17.93 10.81 -2.86
N PRO A 205 17.78 11.13 -1.56
CA PRO A 205 17.66 10.10 -0.52
C PRO A 205 16.57 9.08 -0.86
N TYR A 206 16.85 7.80 -0.57
CA TYR A 206 15.94 6.66 -0.81
C TYR A 206 15.59 6.38 -2.29
N SER A 207 16.24 7.06 -3.23
CA SER A 207 16.10 6.77 -4.66
C SER A 207 16.80 5.48 -5.06
N ASN A 208 16.09 4.67 -5.84
CA ASN A 208 16.65 3.51 -6.54
C ASN A 208 17.41 3.87 -7.82
N ARG A 209 17.32 5.12 -8.27
CA ARG A 209 18.05 5.69 -9.41
C ARG A 209 17.84 4.90 -10.70
N ALA A 210 16.59 4.55 -10.99
CA ALA A 210 16.17 3.75 -12.15
C ALA A 210 14.66 3.94 -12.41
N GLU A 211 14.20 3.65 -13.62
CA GLU A 211 12.78 3.50 -13.94
C GLU A 211 12.25 2.21 -13.29
N ILE A 212 11.31 2.33 -12.36
CA ILE A 212 10.74 1.20 -11.63
C ILE A 212 9.21 1.30 -11.55
N PHE A 213 8.52 0.26 -12.01
CA PHE A 213 7.13 -0.01 -11.67
C PHE A 213 7.07 -1.00 -10.51
N TYR A 214 6.38 -0.63 -9.44
CA TYR A 214 6.12 -1.49 -8.30
C TYR A 214 4.77 -2.15 -8.50
N MET A 215 4.72 -3.47 -8.47
CA MET A 215 3.52 -4.26 -8.71
C MET A 215 3.25 -5.13 -7.50
N ASP A 216 2.02 -5.05 -6.99
CA ASP A 216 1.59 -5.91 -5.90
C ASP A 216 1.29 -7.33 -6.39
N THR A 217 1.56 -8.32 -5.54
CA THR A 217 1.13 -9.70 -5.76
C THR A 217 -0.18 -10.00 -5.06
N TYR A 218 -0.34 -9.57 -3.81
CA TYR A 218 -1.46 -9.94 -2.97
C TYR A 218 -2.12 -8.70 -2.38
N PRO A 219 -3.41 -8.46 -2.67
CA PRO A 219 -4.36 -9.31 -3.38
C PRO A 219 -4.45 -9.09 -4.91
N SER A 220 -3.57 -8.30 -5.54
CA SER A 220 -3.67 -7.94 -6.97
C SER A 220 -3.81 -9.15 -7.91
N MET A 221 -3.06 -10.22 -7.65
CA MET A 221 -3.10 -11.46 -8.44
C MET A 221 -4.14 -12.46 -7.90
N GLY A 222 -4.86 -12.12 -6.83
CA GLY A 222 -5.88 -12.94 -6.20
C GLY A 222 -5.71 -13.04 -4.69
N THR A 223 -6.79 -13.45 -4.03
CA THR A 223 -6.83 -13.61 -2.57
C THR A 223 -6.46 -15.02 -2.10
N ASP A 224 -6.17 -15.95 -3.02
CA ASP A 224 -5.63 -17.28 -2.72
C ASP A 224 -4.14 -17.31 -3.09
N ARG A 225 -3.27 -17.26 -2.08
CA ARG A 225 -1.80 -17.26 -2.25
C ARG A 225 -1.27 -18.52 -2.93
N ASN A 226 -2.02 -19.62 -2.94
CA ASN A 226 -1.63 -20.84 -3.64
C ASN A 226 -1.99 -20.81 -5.13
N ASN A 227 -2.89 -19.91 -5.53
CA ASN A 227 -3.44 -19.82 -6.88
C ASN A 227 -3.52 -18.36 -7.35
N LEU A 228 -2.40 -17.64 -7.24
CA LEU A 228 -2.27 -16.30 -7.81
C LEU A 228 -2.33 -16.36 -9.35
N ASN A 229 -2.89 -15.34 -9.96
CA ASN A 229 -3.06 -15.18 -11.40
C ASN A 229 -2.57 -13.79 -11.83
N GLU A 230 -1.42 -13.76 -12.48
CA GLU A 230 -0.77 -12.57 -13.01
C GLU A 230 -1.67 -11.82 -13.99
N LYS A 231 -2.55 -12.51 -14.72
CA LYS A 231 -3.43 -11.85 -15.71
C LYS A 231 -4.37 -10.83 -15.07
N LYS A 232 -4.58 -10.88 -13.75
CA LYS A 232 -5.40 -9.90 -13.06
C LYS A 232 -4.76 -8.51 -12.98
N CYS A 233 -3.42 -8.42 -12.98
CA CYS A 233 -2.69 -7.16 -12.86
C CYS A 233 -2.10 -6.63 -14.18
N ILE A 234 -2.18 -7.39 -15.27
CA ILE A 234 -1.67 -7.04 -16.62
C ILE A 234 -2.79 -7.02 -17.68
N GLN A 235 -3.99 -6.53 -17.32
CA GLN A 235 -5.10 -6.46 -18.28
C GLN A 235 -4.92 -5.32 -19.29
N ARG A 236 -5.28 -5.61 -20.54
CA ARG A 236 -5.32 -4.66 -21.67
C ARG A 236 -6.58 -3.81 -21.65
#